data_AF-A0A0J8QP11-F1
#
_entry.id   AF-A0A0J8QP11-F1
#
_cell.length_a   1.000
_cell.length_b   1.000
_cell.length_c   1.000
_cell.angle_alpha   90.00
_cell.angle_beta   90.00
_cell.angle_gamma   90.00
#
_symmetry.space_group_name_H-M   'P 1'
#
loop_
_entity.id
_entity.type
_entity.pdbx_description
1 polymer ?
#
loop_
_entity_poly.entity_id
_entity_poly.type
_entity_poly.pdbx_seq_one_letter_code
_entity_poly.pdbx_strand_id
1 'polypeptide(L)'
;MHSGENASYWFWGVVLLCGVINRLYEYFLAGRLLRWRYDQEGHYSLARSAPRRFASAFLTTRHWIRAYLILPPAIGDYHQRLLYWCAVPTRIEAIVIVLYYLLSLALTIVGYDVFKGNLYWDDISTQAWRYLSDRAGIMSYANLVLLWLFAGRNNPFLWATGWNFGTFNLFHRAVARVATIQAIIHSVGYTVLTLRVHSYLSYWPSAWRYMGAVGTIGMGLLLGFSSIWLRRKLL
;
A
#
# COMPACT_ATOMS: atom_id res chain seq x y z
N MET A 1 -21.70 -4.77 10.54
CA MET A 1 -20.37 -4.14 10.70
C MET A 1 -19.29 -4.68 9.72
N HIS A 2 -19.62 -5.50 8.72
CA HIS A 2 -18.65 -6.13 7.78
C HIS A 2 -18.27 -5.31 6.54
N SER A 3 -18.81 -4.10 6.34
CA SER A 3 -18.58 -3.34 5.10
C SER A 3 -17.23 -2.63 5.03
N GLY A 4 -16.61 -2.31 6.17
CA GLY A 4 -15.35 -1.53 6.22
C GLY A 4 -14.08 -2.33 5.99
N GLU A 5 -14.07 -3.63 6.33
CA GLU A 5 -12.87 -4.49 6.26
C GLU A 5 -12.41 -4.69 4.82
N ASN A 6 -13.36 -4.74 3.88
CA ASN A 6 -13.07 -4.92 2.46
C ASN A 6 -12.63 -3.63 1.76
N ALA A 7 -12.75 -2.46 2.41
CA ALA A 7 -12.47 -1.17 1.78
C ALA A 7 -10.99 -1.03 1.40
N SER A 8 -10.08 -1.60 2.18
CA SER A 8 -8.65 -1.64 1.84
C SER A 8 -8.39 -2.48 0.58
N TYR A 9 -9.06 -3.63 0.43
CA TYR A 9 -8.96 -4.47 -0.76
C TYR A 9 -9.56 -3.78 -1.99
N TRP A 10 -10.71 -3.11 -1.85
CA TRP A 10 -11.30 -2.32 -2.92
C TRP A 10 -10.38 -1.19 -3.37
N PHE A 11 -9.76 -0.47 -2.43
CA PHE A 11 -8.80 0.57 -2.74
C PHE A 11 -7.65 0.04 -3.61
N TRP A 12 -7.00 -1.04 -3.19
CA TRP A 12 -5.90 -1.63 -3.97
C TRP A 12 -6.37 -2.26 -5.29
N GLY A 13 -7.56 -2.84 -5.31
CA GLY A 13 -8.20 -3.37 -6.52
C GLY A 13 -8.41 -2.28 -7.57
N VAL A 14 -8.93 -1.11 -7.18
CA VAL A 14 -9.10 0.06 -8.05
C VAL A 14 -7.75 0.58 -8.54
N VAL A 15 -6.76 0.70 -7.66
CA VAL A 15 -5.40 1.15 -8.04
C VAL A 15 -4.78 0.21 -9.08
N LEU A 16 -4.87 -1.11 -8.86
CA LEU A 16 -4.37 -2.11 -9.81
C LEU A 16 -5.15 -2.06 -11.13
N LEU A 17 -6.48 -1.99 -11.07
CA LEU A 17 -7.34 -1.91 -12.25
C LEU A 17 -7.01 -0.68 -13.11
N CYS A 18 -6.84 0.49 -12.49
CA CYS A 18 -6.39 1.70 -13.18
C CYS A 18 -5.04 1.49 -13.88
N GLY A 19 -4.10 0.80 -13.24
CA GLY A 19 -2.81 0.43 -13.84
C GLY A 19 -2.96 -0.50 -15.05
N VAL A 20 -3.81 -1.53 -14.95
CA VAL A 20 -4.10 -2.46 -16.05
C VAL A 20 -4.75 -1.74 -17.22
N ILE A 21 -5.77 -0.93 -16.94
CA ILE A 21 -6.47 -0.13 -17.94
C ILE A 21 -5.50 0.80 -18.67
N ASN A 22 -4.62 1.50 -17.93
CA ASN A 22 -3.59 2.35 -18.54
C ASN A 22 -2.67 1.55 -19.48
N ARG A 23 -2.20 0.37 -19.07
CA ARG A 23 -1.36 -0.48 -19.93
C ARG A 23 -2.10 -0.96 -21.18
N LEU A 24 -3.37 -1.36 -21.04
CA LEU A 24 -4.19 -1.77 -22.18
C LEU A 24 -4.38 -0.62 -23.17
N TYR A 25 -4.70 0.58 -22.67
CA TYR A 25 -4.75 1.77 -23.53
C TYR A 25 -3.43 2.00 -24.25
N GLU A 26 -2.30 1.91 -23.57
CA GLU A 26 -0.98 2.05 -24.21
C GLU A 26 -0.73 1.00 -25.29
N TYR A 27 -1.09 -0.26 -25.04
CA TYR A 27 -0.94 -1.34 -26.02
C TYR A 27 -1.80 -1.12 -27.27
N PHE A 28 -3.08 -0.79 -27.08
CA PHE A 28 -4.02 -0.54 -28.19
C PHE A 28 -3.70 0.74 -28.97
N LEU A 29 -3.24 1.81 -28.31
CA LEU A 29 -2.84 3.06 -28.96
C LEU A 29 -1.47 2.96 -29.64
N ALA A 30 -0.48 2.31 -29.02
CA ALA A 30 0.84 2.10 -29.62
C ALA A 30 0.76 1.14 -30.83
N GLY A 31 -0.03 0.08 -30.72
CA GLY A 31 -0.29 -0.85 -31.84
C GLY A 31 -1.03 -0.20 -33.01
N ARG A 32 -1.78 0.88 -32.79
CA ARG A 32 -2.43 1.68 -33.85
C ARG A 32 -1.52 2.77 -34.44
N LEU A 33 -0.49 3.23 -33.71
CA LEU A 33 0.40 4.31 -34.14
C LEU A 33 1.70 3.82 -34.78
N LEU A 34 2.15 2.60 -34.44
CA LEU A 34 3.42 2.02 -34.87
C LEU A 34 3.19 0.67 -35.55
N ARG A 35 2.78 0.68 -36.82
CA ARG A 35 2.99 -0.47 -37.71
C ARG A 35 4.43 -0.40 -38.21
N TRP A 36 5.27 -1.33 -37.75
CA TRP A 36 6.54 -1.61 -38.41
C TRP A 36 6.22 -2.23 -39.78
N ARG A 37 6.58 -1.55 -40.86
CA ARG A 37 6.51 -2.12 -42.19
C ARG A 37 7.88 -2.72 -42.50
N TYR A 38 7.89 -4.00 -42.86
CA TYR A 38 9.09 -4.65 -43.39
C TYR A 38 9.13 -4.32 -44.87
N ASP A 39 9.99 -3.38 -45.24
CA ASP A 39 10.25 -3.10 -46.66
C ASP A 39 11.17 -4.22 -47.19
N GLN A 40 11.04 -4.61 -48.46
CA GLN A 40 11.79 -5.74 -49.03
C GLN A 40 13.33 -5.59 -48.96
N GLU A 41 13.82 -4.37 -48.68
CA GLU A 41 15.24 -4.02 -48.57
C GLU A 41 15.80 -4.10 -47.13
N GLY A 42 15.02 -4.59 -46.14
CA GLY A 42 15.52 -4.83 -44.78
C GLY A 42 15.70 -3.57 -43.91
N HIS A 43 15.25 -2.41 -44.38
CA HIS A 43 15.22 -1.18 -43.60
C HIS A 43 13.97 -1.09 -42.73
N TYR A 44 14.15 -0.78 -41.45
CA TYR A 44 13.06 -0.51 -40.53
C TYR A 44 12.43 0.86 -40.84
N SER A 45 11.31 0.89 -41.55
CA SER A 45 10.54 2.12 -41.76
C SER A 45 9.33 2.18 -40.82
N LEU A 46 9.23 3.28 -40.08
CA LEU A 46 8.16 3.53 -39.14
C LEU A 46 6.95 4.05 -39.93
N ALA A 47 6.03 3.17 -40.34
CA ALA A 47 4.87 3.56 -41.14
C ALA A 47 3.87 4.36 -40.29
N ARG A 48 4.05 5.70 -40.24
CA ARG A 48 3.11 6.65 -39.62
C ARG A 48 1.75 6.58 -40.32
N SER A 49 0.82 5.85 -39.72
CA SER A 49 -0.51 5.59 -40.32
C SER A 49 -1.67 6.13 -39.48
N ALA A 50 -1.48 7.16 -38.64
CA ALA A 50 -2.58 7.77 -37.87
C ALA A 50 -2.88 9.24 -38.27
N PRO A 51 -4.17 9.67 -38.21
CA PRO A 51 -4.58 11.03 -38.56
C PRO A 51 -3.94 12.08 -37.63
N ARG A 52 -3.31 13.09 -38.24
CA ARG A 52 -2.36 14.03 -37.63
C ARG A 52 -2.91 14.98 -36.54
N ARG A 53 -4.22 15.07 -36.28
CA ARG A 53 -4.81 16.07 -35.37
C ARG A 53 -5.25 15.52 -34.01
N PHE A 54 -5.94 14.38 -33.97
CA PHE A 54 -6.32 13.75 -32.70
C PHE A 54 -5.15 13.03 -32.03
N ALA A 55 -4.28 12.38 -32.83
CA ALA A 55 -3.09 11.72 -32.30
C ALA A 55 -2.09 12.73 -31.72
N SER A 56 -1.93 13.92 -32.32
CA SER A 56 -0.98 14.93 -31.82
C SER A 56 -1.47 15.59 -30.53
N ALA A 57 -2.71 16.09 -30.46
CA ALA A 57 -3.26 16.65 -29.23
C ALA A 57 -3.22 15.65 -28.07
N PHE A 58 -3.60 14.39 -28.32
CA PHE A 58 -3.54 13.32 -27.33
C PHE A 58 -2.11 12.96 -26.91
N LEU A 59 -1.16 12.88 -27.85
CA LEU A 59 0.25 12.64 -27.54
C LEU A 59 0.86 13.80 -26.76
N THR A 60 0.46 15.05 -27.04
CA THR A 60 0.93 16.23 -26.31
C THR A 60 0.34 16.28 -24.89
N THR A 61 -0.96 16.04 -24.73
CA THR A 61 -1.60 15.92 -23.40
C THR A 61 -1.01 14.75 -22.61
N ARG A 62 -0.74 13.61 -23.26
CA ARG A 62 -0.07 12.44 -22.66
C ARG A 62 1.40 12.74 -22.29
N HIS A 63 2.13 13.45 -23.14
CA HIS A 63 3.49 13.88 -22.83
C HIS A 63 3.49 14.83 -21.64
N TRP A 64 2.51 15.74 -21.57
CA TRP A 64 2.26 16.61 -20.42
C TRP A 64 1.94 15.83 -19.15
N ILE A 65 0.97 14.90 -19.19
CA ILE A 65 0.61 14.05 -18.05
C ILE A 65 1.81 13.21 -17.61
N ARG A 66 2.56 12.63 -18.55
CA ARG A 66 3.79 11.89 -18.22
C ARG A 66 4.85 12.79 -17.59
N ALA A 67 5.12 13.95 -18.18
CA ALA A 67 6.16 14.88 -17.75
C ALA A 67 5.85 15.57 -16.41
N TYR A 68 4.57 15.84 -16.12
CA TYR A 68 4.17 16.59 -14.92
C TYR A 68 3.52 15.75 -13.81
N LEU A 69 2.92 14.60 -14.13
CA LEU A 69 2.20 13.76 -13.15
C LEU A 69 2.88 12.41 -12.91
N ILE A 70 3.32 11.71 -13.96
CA ILE A 70 3.79 10.31 -13.84
C ILE A 70 5.30 10.22 -13.54
N LEU A 71 6.12 10.97 -14.26
CA LEU A 71 7.58 10.90 -14.19
C LEU A 71 8.21 11.74 -13.06
N PRO A 72 7.71 12.94 -12.69
CA PRO A 72 8.47 13.78 -11.79
C PRO A 72 8.51 13.19 -10.36
N PRO A 73 9.62 13.38 -9.63
CA PRO A 73 9.75 12.93 -8.25
C PRO A 73 8.69 13.59 -7.36
N ALA A 74 8.26 12.88 -6.32
CA ALA A 74 7.32 13.43 -5.32
C ALA A 74 7.87 14.68 -4.62
N ILE A 75 9.20 14.84 -4.52
CA ILE A 75 9.85 15.98 -3.89
C ILE A 75 11.04 16.45 -4.74
N GLY A 76 10.96 17.67 -5.27
CA GLY A 76 12.05 18.37 -5.95
C GLY A 76 12.63 17.67 -7.19
N ASP A 77 13.88 17.99 -7.52
CA ASP A 77 14.66 17.42 -8.64
C ASP A 77 15.35 16.08 -8.29
N TYR A 78 14.91 15.42 -7.21
CA TYR A 78 15.50 14.17 -6.74
C TYR A 78 14.97 12.97 -7.54
N HIS A 79 15.22 12.94 -8.84
CA HIS A 79 15.15 11.69 -9.62
C HIS A 79 16.26 10.77 -9.07
N GLN A 80 15.89 9.60 -8.57
CA GLN A 80 16.83 8.54 -8.15
C GLN A 80 17.68 8.80 -6.89
N ARG A 81 17.58 9.96 -6.21
CA ARG A 81 18.29 10.19 -4.93
C ARG A 81 17.37 9.91 -3.74
N LEU A 82 17.84 9.11 -2.79
CA LEU A 82 17.12 8.85 -1.53
C LEU A 82 16.98 10.15 -0.75
N LEU A 83 15.75 10.61 -0.57
CA LEU A 83 15.43 11.67 0.39
C LEU A 83 15.07 11.00 1.72
N TYR A 84 15.79 11.33 2.79
CA TYR A 84 15.58 10.80 4.14
C TYR A 84 15.38 9.27 4.21
N TRP A 85 16.29 8.50 3.61
CA TRP A 85 16.36 7.04 3.81
C TRP A 85 15.21 6.23 3.20
N CYS A 86 14.40 6.83 2.32
CA CYS A 86 13.41 6.15 1.49
C CYS A 86 13.67 6.41 0.00
N ALA A 87 13.40 5.42 -0.85
CA ALA A 87 13.33 5.64 -2.30
C ALA A 87 12.22 6.66 -2.57
N VAL A 88 12.55 7.77 -3.23
CA VAL A 88 11.58 8.83 -3.51
C VAL A 88 10.58 8.30 -4.53
N PRO A 89 9.31 8.14 -4.14
CA PRO A 89 8.28 7.67 -5.05
C PRO A 89 8.01 8.70 -6.14
N THR A 90 7.44 8.26 -7.26
CA THR A 90 6.78 9.17 -8.20
C THR A 90 5.62 9.87 -7.49
N ARG A 91 5.19 11.04 -8.00
CA ARG A 91 4.07 11.80 -7.39
C ARG A 91 2.80 10.95 -7.23
N ILE A 92 2.48 10.13 -8.22
CA ILE A 92 1.29 9.26 -8.18
C ILE A 92 1.43 8.17 -7.12
N GLU A 93 2.57 7.49 -7.07
CA GLU A 93 2.81 6.47 -6.03
C GLU A 93 2.74 7.07 -4.62
N ALA A 94 3.27 8.29 -4.43
CA ALA A 94 3.18 9.01 -3.16
C ALA A 94 1.73 9.32 -2.79
N ILE A 95 0.94 9.84 -3.73
CA ILE A 95 -0.48 10.14 -3.53
C ILE A 95 -1.24 8.87 -3.15
N VAL A 96 -1.02 7.76 -3.87
CA VAL A 96 -1.65 6.46 -3.57
C VAL A 96 -1.31 6.01 -2.15
N ILE A 97 -0.05 6.13 -1.73
CA ILE A 97 0.38 5.74 -0.37
C ILE A 97 -0.26 6.63 0.70
N VAL A 98 -0.32 7.95 0.48
CA VAL A 98 -0.94 8.87 1.43
C VAL A 98 -2.44 8.60 1.55
N LEU A 99 -3.14 8.41 0.43
CA LEU A 99 -4.56 8.05 0.44
C LEU A 99 -4.79 6.73 1.16
N TYR A 100 -3.93 5.74 0.94
CA TYR A 100 -3.99 4.46 1.64
C TYR A 100 -3.79 4.61 3.15
N TYR A 101 -2.86 5.47 3.59
CA TYR A 101 -2.65 5.74 5.01
C TYR A 101 -3.85 6.43 5.65
N LEU A 102 -4.42 7.43 4.98
CA LEU A 102 -5.62 8.13 5.46
C LEU A 102 -6.83 7.18 5.54
N LEU A 103 -7.03 6.36 4.52
CA LEU A 103 -8.08 5.33 4.52
C LEU A 103 -7.87 4.33 5.68
N SER A 104 -6.65 3.83 5.84
CA SER A 104 -6.33 2.87 6.90
C SER A 104 -6.55 3.47 8.29
N LEU A 105 -6.18 4.74 8.49
CA LEU A 105 -6.42 5.46 9.72
C LEU A 105 -7.92 5.63 10.00
N ALA A 106 -8.68 6.09 9.00
CA ALA A 106 -10.13 6.28 9.11
C ALA A 106 -10.84 4.95 9.46
N LEU A 107 -10.51 3.87 8.76
CA LEU A 107 -11.06 2.53 9.03
C LEU A 107 -10.70 1.99 10.42
N THR A 108 -9.58 2.46 11.00
CA THR A 108 -9.15 2.05 12.35
C THR A 108 -9.81 2.88 13.45
N ILE A 109 -10.34 4.08 13.18
CA ILE A 109 -10.84 4.99 14.23
C ILE A 109 -12.35 5.24 14.16
N VAL A 110 -12.96 5.12 12.98
CA VAL A 110 -14.37 5.48 12.76
C VAL A 110 -15.32 4.31 13.07
N GLY A 111 -16.53 4.64 13.54
CA GLY A 111 -17.63 3.69 13.67
C GLY A 111 -17.66 2.94 15.01
N TYR A 112 -17.30 3.62 16.11
CA TYR A 112 -17.45 3.10 17.46
C TYR A 112 -18.65 3.72 18.16
N ASP A 113 -19.59 2.88 18.58
CA ASP A 113 -20.70 3.27 19.43
C ASP A 113 -20.33 2.97 20.88
N VAL A 114 -19.99 4.02 21.64
CA VAL A 114 -19.58 3.90 23.04
C VAL A 114 -20.59 4.62 23.93
N PHE A 115 -21.18 3.92 24.89
CA PHE A 115 -22.25 4.45 25.74
C PHE A 115 -22.22 3.83 27.16
N LYS A 116 -22.75 4.55 28.15
CA LYS A 116 -22.88 4.05 29.53
C LYS A 116 -24.01 3.03 29.64
N GLY A 117 -23.88 2.02 30.51
CA GLY A 117 -24.87 0.94 30.63
C GLY A 117 -24.74 -0.15 29.57
N ASN A 118 -23.55 -0.29 28.96
CA ASN A 118 -23.24 -1.40 28.07
C ASN A 118 -23.21 -2.71 28.85
N LEU A 119 -23.89 -3.75 28.33
CA LEU A 119 -24.06 -5.05 28.99
C LEU A 119 -22.73 -5.79 29.28
N TYR A 120 -21.67 -5.50 28.52
CA TYR A 120 -20.37 -6.17 28.65
C TYR A 120 -19.34 -5.33 29.39
N TRP A 121 -19.32 -4.01 29.16
CA TRP A 121 -18.30 -3.12 29.73
C TRP A 121 -18.90 -1.76 30.07
N ASP A 122 -19.19 -1.49 31.34
CA ASP A 122 -19.86 -0.24 31.73
C ASP A 122 -18.98 1.01 31.53
N ASP A 123 -17.65 0.87 31.66
CA ASP A 123 -16.69 1.96 31.49
C ASP A 123 -16.46 2.31 30.00
N ILE A 124 -16.73 3.57 29.65
CA ILE A 124 -16.53 4.14 28.31
C ILE A 124 -15.07 3.99 27.85
N SER A 125 -14.10 4.20 28.75
CA SER A 125 -12.68 4.12 28.38
C SER A 125 -12.29 2.68 28.01
N THR A 126 -12.79 1.71 28.75
CA THR A 126 -12.59 0.28 28.50
C THR A 126 -13.22 -0.13 27.17
N GLN A 127 -14.44 0.32 26.88
CA GLN A 127 -15.08 0.10 25.57
C GLN A 127 -14.24 0.66 24.42
N ALA A 128 -13.78 1.92 24.55
CA ALA A 128 -12.97 2.56 23.50
C ALA A 128 -11.66 1.82 23.23
N TRP A 129 -10.91 1.46 24.29
CA TRP A 129 -9.69 0.66 24.15
C TRP A 129 -9.96 -0.69 23.52
N ARG A 130 -11.06 -1.35 23.90
CA ARG A 130 -11.42 -2.66 23.35
C ARG A 130 -11.74 -2.58 21.86
N TYR A 131 -12.64 -1.69 21.48
CA TYR A 131 -13.06 -1.56 20.08
C TYR A 131 -11.91 -1.12 19.17
N LEU A 132 -11.07 -0.18 19.63
CA LEU A 132 -9.88 0.23 18.90
C LEU A 132 -8.88 -0.93 18.75
N SER A 133 -8.64 -1.69 19.82
CA SER A 133 -7.70 -2.83 19.78
C SER A 133 -8.20 -3.92 18.84
N ASP A 134 -9.48 -4.27 18.92
CA ASP A 134 -10.08 -5.30 18.08
C ASP A 134 -10.04 -4.89 16.60
N ARG A 135 -10.40 -3.65 16.28
CA ARG A 135 -10.34 -3.13 14.90
C ARG A 135 -8.91 -3.10 14.38
N ALA A 136 -7.95 -2.62 15.18
CA ALA A 136 -6.54 -2.58 14.78
C ALA A 136 -5.98 -3.98 14.51
N GLY A 137 -6.34 -4.99 15.31
CA GLY A 137 -5.92 -6.38 15.09
C GLY A 137 -6.47 -6.95 13.79
N ILE A 138 -7.78 -6.80 13.54
CA ILE A 138 -8.44 -7.26 12.32
C ILE A 138 -7.81 -6.60 11.08
N MET A 139 -7.63 -5.28 11.12
CA MET A 139 -7.05 -4.53 9.99
C MET A 139 -5.58 -4.88 9.75
N SER A 140 -4.80 -5.09 10.82
CA SER A 140 -3.41 -5.53 10.71
C SER A 140 -3.33 -6.89 9.99
N TYR A 141 -4.17 -7.84 10.39
CA TYR A 141 -4.23 -9.16 9.77
C TYR A 141 -4.69 -9.09 8.30
N ALA A 142 -5.72 -8.29 8.00
CA ALA A 142 -6.18 -8.07 6.64
C ALA A 142 -5.07 -7.55 5.70
N ASN A 143 -4.20 -6.69 6.23
CA ASN A 143 -3.06 -6.13 5.49
C ASN A 143 -1.96 -7.16 5.20
N LEU A 144 -1.90 -8.30 5.91
CA LEU A 144 -0.95 -9.37 5.60
C LEU A 144 -1.20 -9.97 4.21
N VAL A 145 -2.46 -10.09 3.77
CA VAL A 145 -2.79 -10.59 2.43
C VAL A 145 -2.23 -9.65 1.35
N LEU A 146 -2.39 -8.34 1.56
CA LEU A 146 -1.84 -7.30 0.68
C LEU A 146 -0.31 -7.30 0.68
N LEU A 147 0.31 -7.59 1.82
CA LEU A 147 1.77 -7.72 1.89
C LEU A 147 2.28 -8.83 0.98
N TRP A 148 1.62 -9.99 1.01
CA TRP A 148 2.00 -11.14 0.22
C TRP A 148 1.78 -10.88 -1.27
N LEU A 149 0.68 -10.19 -1.60
CA LEU A 149 0.40 -9.72 -2.96
C LEU A 149 1.56 -8.87 -3.50
N PHE A 150 2.01 -7.85 -2.77
CA PHE A 150 3.05 -6.94 -3.26
C PHE A 150 4.50 -7.45 -3.09
N ALA A 151 4.72 -8.59 -2.43
CA ALA A 151 6.05 -9.15 -2.18
C ALA A 151 6.65 -9.90 -3.39
N GLY A 152 5.81 -10.45 -4.27
CA GLY A 152 6.23 -11.34 -5.36
C GLY A 152 6.99 -10.63 -6.48
N ARG A 153 8.17 -11.16 -6.86
CA ARG A 153 8.93 -10.70 -8.04
C ARG A 153 8.35 -11.20 -9.37
N ASN A 154 7.70 -12.35 -9.36
CA ASN A 154 6.98 -12.91 -10.50
C ASN A 154 5.47 -12.92 -10.17
N ASN A 155 4.85 -11.74 -10.27
CA ASN A 155 3.45 -11.53 -9.94
C ASN A 155 2.65 -11.21 -11.22
N PRO A 156 1.50 -11.86 -11.50
CA PRO A 156 0.67 -11.55 -12.67
C PRO A 156 0.25 -10.07 -12.74
N PHE A 157 0.10 -9.38 -11.61
CA PHE A 157 -0.22 -7.95 -11.57
C PHE A 157 0.93 -7.05 -12.03
N LEU A 158 2.19 -7.50 -11.94
CA LEU A 158 3.31 -6.79 -12.59
C LEU A 158 3.16 -6.86 -14.12
N TRP A 159 2.77 -8.03 -14.63
CA TRP A 159 2.50 -8.26 -16.05
C TRP A 159 1.23 -7.57 -16.53
N ALA A 160 0.23 -7.39 -15.66
CA ALA A 160 -1.02 -6.74 -16.04
C ALA A 160 -0.90 -5.21 -16.02
N THR A 161 -0.18 -4.63 -15.05
CA THR A 161 -0.03 -3.16 -14.93
C THR A 161 1.17 -2.62 -15.72
N GLY A 162 2.21 -3.43 -15.93
CA GLY A 162 3.47 -2.97 -16.53
C GLY A 162 4.35 -2.15 -15.60
N TRP A 163 4.01 -2.13 -14.31
CA TRP A 163 4.88 -1.55 -13.31
C TRP A 163 6.11 -2.41 -13.05
N ASN A 164 7.19 -1.77 -12.63
CA ASN A 164 8.39 -2.47 -12.22
C ASN A 164 8.22 -3.01 -10.79
N PHE A 165 9.08 -3.97 -10.40
CA PHE A 165 9.08 -4.52 -9.05
C PHE A 165 9.38 -3.46 -7.97
N GLY A 166 10.06 -2.36 -8.32
CA GLY A 166 10.32 -1.24 -7.43
C GLY A 166 9.04 -0.56 -6.91
N THR A 167 8.05 -0.34 -7.80
CA THR A 167 6.73 0.19 -7.47
C THR A 167 5.95 -0.75 -6.54
N PHE A 168 5.92 -2.05 -6.85
CA PHE A 168 5.28 -3.04 -5.98
C PHE A 168 5.95 -3.10 -4.61
N ASN A 169 7.28 -3.09 -4.56
CA ASN A 169 8.04 -3.09 -3.32
C ASN A 169 7.82 -1.80 -2.51
N LEU A 170 7.57 -0.67 -3.16
CA LEU A 170 7.17 0.56 -2.48
C LEU A 170 5.81 0.40 -1.79
N PHE A 171 4.82 -0.14 -2.48
CA PHE A 171 3.50 -0.44 -1.89
C PHE A 171 3.58 -1.49 -0.79
N HIS A 172 4.36 -2.56 -0.98
CA HIS A 172 4.65 -3.56 0.04
C HIS A 172 5.17 -2.90 1.33
N ARG A 173 6.16 -2.00 1.23
CA ARG A 173 6.69 -1.25 2.39
C ARG A 173 5.64 -0.37 3.06
N ALA A 174 4.79 0.30 2.29
CA ALA A 174 3.73 1.13 2.82
C ALA A 174 2.69 0.29 3.60
N VAL A 175 2.23 -0.82 3.02
CA VAL A 175 1.32 -1.77 3.68
C VAL A 175 1.98 -2.36 4.93
N ALA A 176 3.28 -2.67 4.89
CA ALA A 176 4.01 -3.25 6.02
C ALA A 176 4.02 -2.30 7.22
N ARG A 177 4.27 -1.01 6.97
CA ARG A 177 4.26 0.01 8.01
C ARG A 177 2.88 0.12 8.67
N VAL A 178 1.82 0.18 7.87
CA VAL A 178 0.45 0.24 8.38
C VAL A 178 0.11 -1.01 9.21
N ALA A 179 0.39 -2.20 8.67
CA ALA A 179 0.12 -3.46 9.35
C ALA A 179 0.84 -3.54 10.71
N THR A 180 2.12 -3.15 10.78
CA THR A 180 2.89 -3.16 12.03
C THR A 180 2.39 -2.11 13.01
N ILE A 181 2.06 -0.89 12.57
CA ILE A 181 1.49 0.15 13.44
C ILE A 181 0.18 -0.34 14.05
N GLN A 182 -0.69 -0.96 13.25
CA GLN A 182 -1.95 -1.54 13.73
C GLN A 182 -1.72 -2.71 14.70
N ALA A 183 -0.73 -3.57 14.47
CA ALA A 183 -0.35 -4.64 15.40
C ALA A 183 0.16 -4.09 16.74
N ILE A 184 0.93 -2.99 16.72
CA ILE A 184 1.40 -2.30 17.92
C ILE A 184 0.22 -1.69 18.68
N ILE A 185 -0.70 -1.00 18.00
CA ILE A 185 -1.91 -0.42 18.63
C ILE A 185 -2.75 -1.52 19.28
N HIS A 186 -2.99 -2.63 18.57
CA HIS A 186 -3.68 -3.81 19.10
C HIS A 186 -3.01 -4.35 20.37
N SER A 187 -1.69 -4.54 20.33
CA SER A 187 -0.91 -5.07 21.46
C SER A 187 -0.91 -4.15 22.67
N VAL A 188 -0.75 -2.84 22.44
CA VAL A 188 -0.77 -1.82 23.50
C VAL A 188 -2.16 -1.75 24.13
N GLY A 189 -3.23 -1.69 23.33
CA GLY A 189 -4.57 -1.58 23.86
C GLY A 189 -5.01 -2.81 24.67
N TYR A 190 -4.67 -4.03 24.23
CA TYR A 190 -4.88 -5.25 25.03
C TYR A 190 -4.02 -5.29 26.30
N THR A 191 -2.80 -4.74 26.26
CA THR A 191 -1.97 -4.58 27.45
C THR A 191 -2.62 -3.64 28.46
N VAL A 192 -3.11 -2.48 28.02
CA VAL A 192 -3.82 -1.52 28.88
C VAL A 192 -5.07 -2.14 29.50
N LEU A 193 -5.91 -2.83 28.71
CA LEU A 193 -7.12 -3.48 29.21
C LEU A 193 -6.83 -4.50 30.30
N THR A 194 -5.80 -5.32 30.10
CA THR A 194 -5.47 -6.41 31.03
C THR A 194 -4.74 -5.94 32.28
N LEU A 195 -4.02 -4.81 32.20
CA LEU A 195 -3.48 -4.12 33.38
C LEU A 195 -4.61 -3.51 34.22
N ARG A 196 -5.63 -2.90 33.61
CA ARG A 196 -6.78 -2.31 34.34
C ARG A 196 -7.55 -3.33 35.16
N VAL A 197 -7.73 -4.53 34.62
CA VAL A 197 -8.41 -5.64 35.32
C VAL A 197 -7.44 -6.56 36.09
N HIS A 198 -6.20 -6.11 36.35
CA HIS A 198 -5.18 -6.82 37.15
C HIS A 198 -4.91 -8.29 36.73
N SER A 199 -5.13 -8.60 35.46
CA SER A 199 -5.04 -9.97 34.91
C SER A 199 -3.89 -10.15 33.92
N TYR A 200 -3.03 -9.14 33.79
CA TYR A 200 -1.91 -9.14 32.85
C TYR A 200 -1.05 -10.42 32.94
N LEU A 201 -0.62 -10.78 34.16
CA LEU A 201 0.21 -11.97 34.39
C LEU A 201 -0.57 -13.27 34.19
N SER A 202 -1.85 -13.29 34.54
CA SER A 202 -2.71 -14.48 34.40
C SER A 202 -2.90 -14.91 32.96
N TYR A 203 -2.91 -13.96 32.03
CA TYR A 203 -3.05 -14.26 30.60
C TYR A 203 -1.72 -14.57 29.90
N TRP A 204 -0.56 -14.28 30.50
CA TRP A 204 0.75 -14.48 29.86
C TRP A 204 1.01 -15.91 29.39
N PRO A 205 0.62 -16.97 30.13
CA PRO A 205 0.78 -18.36 29.68
C PRO A 205 -0.09 -18.73 28.47
N SER A 206 -1.06 -17.89 28.09
CA SER A 206 -1.98 -18.21 27.01
C SER A 206 -1.31 -18.12 25.64
N ALA A 207 -1.46 -19.17 24.82
CA ALA A 207 -0.89 -19.28 23.48
C ALA A 207 -1.09 -18.03 22.60
N TRP A 208 -2.33 -17.56 22.53
CA TRP A 208 -2.69 -16.39 21.73
C TRP A 208 -1.96 -15.11 22.16
N ARG A 209 -1.59 -14.99 23.44
CA ARG A 209 -0.99 -13.77 24.00
C ARG A 209 0.51 -13.72 23.78
N TYR A 210 1.25 -14.76 24.13
CA TYR A 210 2.70 -14.75 23.90
C TYR A 210 3.02 -14.82 22.40
N MET A 211 2.23 -15.55 21.59
CA MET A 211 2.40 -15.56 20.14
C MET A 211 2.10 -14.19 19.51
N GLY A 212 1.08 -13.48 20.00
CA GLY A 212 0.79 -12.10 19.56
C GLY A 212 1.92 -11.13 19.91
N ALA A 213 2.52 -11.27 21.09
CA ALA A 213 3.69 -10.49 21.49
C ALA A 213 4.91 -10.77 20.60
N VAL A 214 5.24 -12.05 20.39
CA VAL A 214 6.33 -12.47 19.49
C VAL A 214 6.08 -11.97 18.07
N GLY A 215 4.85 -12.09 17.56
CA GLY A 215 4.47 -11.59 16.23
C GLY A 215 4.69 -10.09 16.09
N THR A 216 4.22 -9.29 17.05
CA THR A 216 4.37 -7.83 17.02
C THR A 216 5.84 -7.39 17.12
N ILE A 217 6.62 -8.04 17.99
CA ILE A 217 8.07 -7.81 18.09
C ILE A 217 8.74 -8.17 16.77
N GLY A 218 8.42 -9.33 16.19
CA GLY A 218 8.95 -9.78 14.90
C GLY A 218 8.64 -8.79 13.78
N MET A 219 7.39 -8.31 13.66
CA MET A 219 7.00 -7.30 12.69
C MET A 219 7.76 -5.98 12.88
N GLY A 220 7.99 -5.55 14.12
CA GLY A 220 8.80 -4.37 14.44
C GLY A 220 10.27 -4.52 14.04
N LEU A 221 10.88 -5.66 14.39
CA LEU A 221 12.27 -5.98 14.02
C LEU A 221 12.44 -6.08 12.51
N LEU A 222 11.52 -6.72 11.80
CA LEU A 222 11.53 -6.81 10.34
C LEU A 222 11.49 -5.42 9.70
N LEU A 223 10.68 -4.48 10.21
CA LEU A 223 10.69 -3.10 9.73
C LEU A 223 12.01 -2.37 10.03
N GLY A 224 12.55 -2.55 11.24
CA GLY A 224 13.83 -1.97 11.66
C GLY A 224 15.00 -2.42 10.77
N PHE A 225 15.17 -3.73 10.61
CA PHE A 225 16.18 -4.33 9.72
C PHE A 225 15.93 -4.06 8.24
N SER A 226 14.68 -3.86 7.85
CA SER A 226 14.32 -3.46 6.49
C SER A 226 14.70 -2.01 6.18
N SER A 227 14.97 -1.16 7.18
CA SER A 227 15.34 0.23 6.96
C SER A 227 16.66 0.37 6.20
N ILE A 228 16.68 1.30 5.24
CA ILE A 228 17.84 1.50 4.36
C ILE A 228 19.07 1.98 5.15
N TRP A 229 18.84 2.70 6.26
CA TRP A 229 19.91 3.12 7.16
C TRP A 229 20.63 1.92 7.77
N LEU A 230 19.88 0.97 8.34
CA LEU A 230 20.45 -0.18 9.02
C LEU A 230 21.09 -1.15 8.01
N ARG A 231 20.46 -1.35 6.85
CA ARG A 231 21.02 -2.17 5.77
C ARG A 231 22.32 -1.65 5.17
N ARG A 232 22.58 -0.35 5.21
CA ARG A 232 23.83 0.23 4.67
C ARG A 232 24.96 0.32 5.69
N LYS A 233 24.62 0.19 6.97
CA LYS A 233 25.57 0.35 8.07
C LYS A 233 25.99 -0.99 8.67
N LEU A 234 25.16 -2.03 8.53
CA LEU A 234 25.43 -3.39 9.04
C LEU A 234 25.69 -4.44 7.94
N LEU A 235 25.40 -4.13 6.67
CA LEU A 235 25.67 -4.98 5.50
C LEU A 235 26.42 -4.17 4.45
#